data_AF-A0A1H4QUK6-F1
#
_entry.id   AF-A0A1H4QUK6-F1
#
_cell.length_a   1.000
_cell.length_b   1.000
_cell.length_c   1.000
_cell.angle_alpha   90.00
_cell.angle_beta   90.00
_cell.angle_gamma   90.00
#
_symmetry.space_group_name_H-M   'P 1'
#
loop_
_entity.id
_entity.type
_entity.pdbx_description
1 polymer ?
#
loop_
_entity_poly.entity_id
_entity_poly.type
_entity_poly.pdbx_seq_one_letter_code
_entity_poly.pdbx_strand_id
1 'polypeptide(L)'
;MHSPFLIPIVELFYMIDAIEQKWKAYRMDILDDFYKLVISVSMYFFGAQMFRFSLRQHWKKLLAAALLTSCFDFFTDKMGWDDVRPFLSLILQAALVHIIFRISKWHALIFAFFSITTYTLLLGLIFFTYHLMSGVSYYQIFFELKNMPLIKLFTLILMWLLIGTMAKYRRGFTFLSEQRGSKKSGKLENKFTLAFILSLLVFSFAYYALMIQINNLLWITVGILISLIVLLLFLYNKEMEED
;
A
#
# COMPACT_ATOMS: atom_id res chain seq x y z
N MET A 1 43.08 -46.56 -15.00
CA MET A 1 41.86 -46.39 -15.84
C MET A 1 40.90 -45.48 -15.08
N HIS A 2 40.97 -44.17 -15.29
CA HIS A 2 39.99 -43.22 -14.75
C HIS A 2 39.00 -42.88 -15.86
N SER A 3 37.71 -43.15 -15.64
CA SER A 3 36.65 -42.97 -16.63
C SER A 3 36.37 -41.47 -16.87
N PRO A 4 36.61 -40.94 -18.08
CA PRO A 4 36.37 -39.52 -18.41
C PRO A 4 34.87 -39.16 -18.56
N PHE A 5 33.96 -40.10 -18.32
CA PHE A 5 32.52 -39.94 -18.54
C PHE A 5 31.72 -39.44 -17.33
N LEU A 6 32.33 -39.33 -16.14
CA LEU A 6 31.63 -38.90 -14.91
C LEU A 6 31.60 -37.37 -14.73
N ILE A 7 32.58 -36.65 -15.28
CA ILE A 7 32.67 -35.18 -15.22
C ILE A 7 31.48 -34.48 -15.94
N PRO A 8 31.06 -34.89 -17.17
CA PRO A 8 29.96 -34.20 -17.86
C PRO A 8 28.58 -34.42 -17.23
N ILE A 9 28.39 -35.52 -16.48
CA ILE A 9 27.10 -35.80 -15.81
C ILE A 9 26.94 -34.90 -14.58
N VAL A 10 28.00 -34.71 -13.80
CA VAL A 10 27.99 -33.84 -12.62
C VAL A 10 27.77 -32.38 -13.02
N GLU A 11 28.42 -31.91 -14.09
CA GLU A 11 28.18 -30.55 -14.63
C GLU A 11 26.75 -30.37 -15.17
N LEU A 12 26.16 -31.40 -15.78
CA LEU A 12 24.77 -31.37 -16.23
C LEU A 12 23.80 -31.25 -15.04
N PHE A 13 24.03 -31.96 -13.94
CA PHE A 13 23.21 -31.84 -12.73
C PHE A 13 23.31 -30.44 -12.11
N TYR A 14 24.51 -29.85 -12.04
CA TYR A 14 24.67 -28.47 -11.58
C TYR A 14 23.97 -27.45 -12.50
N MET A 15 23.98 -27.66 -13.83
CA MET A 15 23.22 -26.82 -14.76
C MET A 15 21.71 -26.97 -14.56
N ILE A 16 21.20 -28.19 -14.37
CA ILE A 16 19.77 -28.44 -14.13
C ILE A 16 19.33 -27.79 -12.82
N ASP A 17 20.10 -27.94 -11.74
CA ASP A 17 19.82 -27.30 -10.45
C ASP A 17 19.87 -25.77 -10.57
N ALA A 18 20.84 -25.22 -11.31
CA ALA A 18 20.93 -23.77 -11.54
C ALA A 18 19.74 -23.24 -12.39
N ILE A 19 19.27 -24.01 -13.36
CA ILE A 19 18.08 -23.68 -14.17
C ILE A 19 16.82 -23.76 -13.29
N GLU A 20 16.69 -24.80 -12.46
CA GLU A 20 15.55 -24.95 -11.56
C GLU A 20 15.51 -23.82 -10.51
N GLN A 21 16.66 -23.44 -9.95
CA GLN A 21 16.78 -22.31 -9.03
C GLN A 21 16.44 -20.98 -9.71
N LYS A 22 16.97 -20.73 -10.92
CA LYS A 22 16.61 -19.52 -11.70
C LYS A 22 15.13 -19.50 -12.04
N TRP A 23 14.54 -20.64 -12.40
CA TRP A 23 13.11 -20.74 -12.70
C TRP A 23 12.23 -20.52 -11.48
N LYS A 24 12.63 -21.05 -10.30
CA LYS A 24 11.97 -20.77 -9.02
C LYS A 24 12.04 -19.28 -8.67
N ALA A 25 13.21 -18.66 -8.82
CA ALA A 25 13.38 -17.22 -8.58
C ALA A 25 12.50 -16.38 -9.53
N TYR A 26 12.51 -16.69 -10.83
CA TYR A 26 11.70 -16.00 -11.83
C TYR A 26 10.19 -16.12 -11.58
N ARG A 27 9.73 -17.31 -11.14
CA ARG A 27 8.33 -17.52 -10.76
C ARG A 27 7.92 -16.69 -9.54
N MET A 28 8.81 -16.56 -8.56
CA MET A 28 8.57 -15.74 -7.37
C MET A 28 8.50 -14.25 -7.72
N ASP A 29 9.34 -13.78 -8.64
CA ASP A 29 9.31 -12.38 -9.12
C ASP A 29 7.99 -12.06 -9.84
N ILE A 30 7.53 -12.92 -10.76
CA ILE A 30 6.23 -12.74 -11.44
C ILE A 30 5.09 -12.69 -10.43
N LEU A 31 5.14 -13.56 -9.41
CA LEU A 31 4.11 -13.61 -8.39
C LEU A 31 4.09 -12.33 -7.55
N ASP A 32 5.25 -11.79 -7.20
CA ASP A 32 5.37 -10.55 -6.43
C ASP A 32 4.86 -9.35 -7.23
N ASP A 33 5.19 -9.26 -8.52
CA ASP A 33 4.68 -8.20 -9.40
C ASP A 33 3.16 -8.29 -9.61
N PHE A 34 2.62 -9.51 -9.71
CA PHE A 34 1.17 -9.72 -9.71
C PHE A 34 0.54 -9.25 -8.38
N TYR A 35 1.15 -9.54 -7.23
CA TYR A 35 0.65 -9.06 -5.95
C TYR A 35 0.68 -7.53 -5.87
N LYS A 36 1.73 -6.86 -6.34
CA LYS A 36 1.79 -5.39 -6.39
C LYS A 36 0.60 -4.82 -7.15
N LEU A 37 0.26 -5.41 -8.30
CA LEU A 37 -0.92 -5.02 -9.07
C LEU A 37 -2.22 -5.19 -8.29
N VAL A 38 -2.44 -6.37 -7.69
CA VAL A 38 -3.66 -6.64 -6.94
C VAL A 38 -3.77 -5.74 -5.70
N ILE A 39 -2.65 -5.43 -5.03
CA ILE A 39 -2.59 -4.49 -3.91
C ILE A 39 -2.99 -3.09 -4.39
N SER A 40 -2.38 -2.58 -5.48
CA SER A 40 -2.73 -1.28 -6.04
C SER A 40 -4.22 -1.21 -6.40
N VAL A 41 -4.76 -2.22 -7.09
CA VAL A 41 -6.21 -2.29 -7.42
C VAL A 41 -7.05 -2.22 -6.15
N SER A 42 -6.70 -3.00 -5.13
CA SER A 42 -7.43 -3.03 -3.85
C SER A 42 -7.40 -1.67 -3.16
N MET A 43 -6.26 -0.98 -3.15
CA MET A 43 -6.13 0.38 -2.60
C MET A 43 -7.01 1.39 -3.35
N TYR A 44 -6.98 1.40 -4.69
CA TYR A 44 -7.85 2.30 -5.48
C TYR A 44 -9.33 2.02 -5.27
N PHE A 45 -9.72 0.75 -5.20
CA PHE A 45 -11.13 0.37 -5.02
C PHE A 45 -11.62 0.68 -3.61
N PHE A 46 -10.76 0.46 -2.61
CA PHE A 46 -11.02 0.84 -1.23
C PHE A 46 -11.19 2.35 -1.08
N GLY A 47 -10.25 3.15 -1.57
CA GLY A 47 -10.39 4.60 -1.55
C GLY A 47 -11.68 5.03 -2.26
N ALA A 48 -11.97 4.48 -3.44
CA ALA A 48 -13.19 4.84 -4.17
C ALA A 48 -14.45 4.56 -3.35
N GLN A 49 -14.53 3.43 -2.66
CA GLN A 49 -15.66 3.14 -1.76
C GLN A 49 -15.66 4.01 -0.50
N MET A 50 -14.49 4.26 0.09
CA MET A 50 -14.35 5.13 1.25
C MET A 50 -14.85 6.54 0.99
N PHE A 51 -14.71 7.03 -0.24
CA PHE A 51 -15.18 8.35 -0.67
C PHE A 51 -16.45 8.29 -1.53
N ARG A 52 -17.17 7.16 -1.49
CA ARG A 52 -18.45 6.94 -2.17
C ARG A 52 -18.44 7.22 -3.68
N PHE A 53 -17.28 7.14 -4.32
CA PHE A 53 -17.19 7.23 -5.77
C PHE A 53 -17.77 5.96 -6.41
N SER A 54 -18.56 6.15 -7.46
CA SER A 54 -19.13 5.03 -8.21
C SER A 54 -18.05 4.23 -8.94
N LEU A 55 -17.75 3.04 -8.42
CA LEU A 55 -16.85 2.08 -9.08
C LEU A 55 -17.35 1.74 -10.49
N ARG A 56 -18.67 1.61 -10.68
CA ARG A 56 -19.24 1.24 -12.00
C ARG A 56 -18.87 2.23 -13.11
N GLN A 57 -18.72 3.51 -12.76
CA GLN A 57 -18.36 4.56 -13.72
C GLN A 57 -16.85 4.69 -13.93
N HIS A 58 -16.03 4.35 -12.92
CA HIS A 58 -14.59 4.65 -12.92
C HIS A 58 -13.68 3.43 -12.92
N TRP A 59 -14.20 2.20 -12.85
CA TRP A 59 -13.38 0.97 -12.67
C TRP A 59 -12.28 0.82 -13.72
N LYS A 60 -12.54 1.13 -14.99
CA LYS A 60 -11.53 1.05 -16.06
C LYS A 60 -10.37 2.01 -15.82
N LYS A 61 -10.68 3.24 -15.39
CA LYS A 61 -9.68 4.27 -15.07
C LYS A 61 -8.88 3.88 -13.83
N LEU A 62 -9.53 3.31 -12.82
CA LEU A 62 -8.89 2.82 -11.61
C LEU A 62 -7.96 1.63 -11.88
N LEU A 63 -8.36 0.70 -12.77
CA LEU A 63 -7.47 -0.38 -13.20
C LEU A 63 -6.25 0.15 -13.95
N ALA A 64 -6.43 1.12 -14.86
CA ALA A 64 -5.31 1.74 -15.55
C ALA A 64 -4.37 2.47 -14.58
N ALA A 65 -4.92 3.16 -13.58
CA ALA A 65 -4.15 3.81 -12.52
C ALA A 65 -3.37 2.80 -11.67
N ALA A 66 -4.01 1.69 -11.30
CA ALA A 66 -3.36 0.60 -10.58
C ALA A 66 -2.19 0.04 -11.39
N LEU A 67 -2.41 -0.24 -12.68
CA LEU A 67 -1.36 -0.73 -13.57
C LEU A 67 -0.19 0.26 -13.70
N LEU A 68 -0.47 1.55 -13.87
CA LEU A 68 0.57 2.59 -13.89
C LEU A 68 1.35 2.65 -12.57
N THR A 69 0.66 2.52 -11.43
CA THR A 69 1.29 2.52 -10.10
C THR A 69 2.20 1.30 -9.94
N SER A 70 1.75 0.11 -10.34
CA SER A 70 2.57 -1.10 -10.25
C SER A 70 3.74 -1.09 -11.22
N CYS A 71 3.59 -0.55 -12.43
CA CYS A 71 4.70 -0.33 -13.34
C CYS A 71 5.73 0.64 -12.72
N PHE A 72 5.26 1.73 -12.10
CA PHE A 72 6.14 2.67 -11.41
C PHE A 72 6.89 2.01 -10.25
N ASP A 73 6.20 1.22 -9.43
CA ASP A 73 6.82 0.46 -8.35
C ASP A 73 7.88 -0.51 -8.89
N PHE A 74 7.60 -1.20 -10.01
CA PHE A 74 8.60 -2.04 -10.68
C PHE A 74 9.84 -1.26 -11.13
N PHE A 75 9.67 -0.06 -11.69
CA PHE A 75 10.80 0.79 -12.10
C PHE A 75 11.62 1.26 -10.90
N THR A 76 10.96 1.70 -9.83
CA THR A 76 11.65 2.15 -8.60
C THR A 76 12.42 1.02 -7.92
N ASP A 77 11.88 -0.21 -7.91
CA ASP A 77 12.58 -1.40 -7.43
C ASP A 77 13.86 -1.67 -8.25
N LYS A 78 13.80 -1.55 -9.57
CA LYS A 78 14.99 -1.73 -10.44
C LYS A 78 16.03 -0.64 -10.27
N MET A 79 15.63 0.55 -9.83
CA MET A 79 16.55 1.66 -9.54
C MET A 79 17.15 1.58 -8.12
N GLY A 80 16.72 0.63 -7.29
CA GLY A 80 17.20 0.50 -5.91
C GLY A 80 16.71 1.63 -4.99
N TRP A 81 15.55 2.21 -5.29
CA TRP A 81 14.97 3.33 -4.55
C TRP A 81 14.02 2.87 -3.45
N ASP A 82 14.36 1.76 -2.79
CA ASP A 82 13.48 1.07 -1.82
C ASP A 82 13.03 1.97 -0.66
N ASP A 83 13.89 2.89 -0.20
CA ASP A 83 13.62 3.77 0.93
C ASP A 83 12.60 4.88 0.62
N VAL A 84 12.60 5.41 -0.61
CA VAL A 84 11.72 6.51 -1.05
C VAL A 84 10.52 6.04 -1.85
N ARG A 85 10.52 4.77 -2.31
CA ARG A 85 9.41 4.15 -3.04
C ARG A 85 8.04 4.42 -2.39
N PRO A 86 7.81 4.19 -1.08
CA PRO A 86 6.48 4.36 -0.48
C PRO A 86 5.94 5.78 -0.62
N PHE A 87 6.82 6.78 -0.51
CA PHE A 87 6.47 8.19 -0.64
C PHE A 87 6.12 8.54 -2.09
N LEU A 88 6.91 8.04 -3.04
CA LEU A 88 6.67 8.23 -4.46
C LEU A 88 5.38 7.54 -4.93
N SER A 89 5.11 6.31 -4.47
CA SER A 89 3.86 5.59 -4.77
C SER A 89 2.64 6.35 -4.23
N LEU A 90 2.74 6.93 -3.03
CA LEU A 90 1.68 7.77 -2.45
C LEU A 90 1.41 9.01 -3.29
N ILE A 91 2.45 9.75 -3.69
CA ILE A 91 2.31 10.94 -4.53
C ILE A 91 1.71 10.59 -5.89
N LEU A 92 2.19 9.51 -6.52
CA LEU A 92 1.68 9.06 -7.80
C LEU A 92 0.20 8.66 -7.70
N GLN A 93 -0.16 7.91 -6.65
CA GLN A 93 -1.54 7.51 -6.41
C GLN A 93 -2.45 8.72 -6.21
N ALA A 94 -2.02 9.70 -5.42
CA ALA A 94 -2.75 10.95 -5.23
C ALA A 94 -2.92 11.72 -6.55
N ALA A 95 -1.86 11.84 -7.36
CA ALA A 95 -1.93 12.51 -8.65
C ALA A 95 -2.91 11.83 -9.60
N LEU A 96 -2.90 10.49 -9.67
CA LEU A 96 -3.82 9.72 -10.51
C LEU A 96 -5.28 9.87 -10.03
N VAL A 97 -5.53 9.83 -8.72
CA VAL A 97 -6.86 10.05 -8.14
C VAL A 97 -7.38 11.46 -8.47
N HIS A 98 -6.52 12.47 -8.33
CA HIS A 98 -6.85 13.85 -8.70
C HIS A 98 -7.28 13.95 -10.16
N ILE A 99 -6.52 13.34 -11.07
CA ILE A 99 -6.82 13.35 -12.51
C ILE A 99 -8.13 12.60 -12.84
N ILE A 100 -8.36 11.44 -12.19
CA ILE A 100 -9.50 10.58 -12.50
C ILE A 100 -10.81 11.16 -11.98
N PHE A 101 -10.82 11.63 -10.74
CA PHE A 101 -12.03 12.09 -10.05
C PHE A 101 -12.21 13.61 -10.05
N ARG A 102 -11.20 14.38 -10.49
CA ARG A 102 -11.22 15.85 -10.51
C ARG A 102 -11.57 16.47 -9.15
N ILE A 103 -11.07 15.87 -8.07
CA ILE A 103 -11.18 16.41 -6.71
C ILE A 103 -9.98 17.29 -6.37
N SER A 104 -10.05 18.11 -5.31
CA SER A 104 -8.90 18.92 -4.90
C SER A 104 -7.68 18.05 -4.57
N LYS A 105 -6.48 18.62 -4.71
CA LYS A 105 -5.21 17.90 -4.48
C LYS A 105 -5.12 17.31 -3.07
N TRP A 106 -5.61 18.03 -2.07
CA TRP A 106 -5.67 17.58 -0.68
C TRP A 106 -6.55 16.36 -0.52
N HIS A 107 -7.74 16.37 -1.10
CA HIS A 107 -8.65 15.23 -1.04
C HIS A 107 -8.10 13.98 -1.75
N ALA A 108 -7.41 14.16 -2.88
CA ALA A 108 -6.73 13.06 -3.56
C ALA A 108 -5.58 12.49 -2.74
N LEU A 109 -4.88 13.34 -1.99
CA LEU A 109 -3.79 12.94 -1.09
C LEU A 109 -4.33 12.18 0.13
N ILE A 110 -5.43 12.66 0.72
CA ILE A 110 -6.17 11.98 1.80
C ILE A 110 -6.67 10.61 1.32
N PHE A 111 -7.19 10.53 0.10
CA PHE A 111 -7.60 9.26 -0.51
C PHE A 111 -6.46 8.26 -0.57
N ALA A 112 -5.32 8.66 -1.13
CA ALA A 112 -4.15 7.79 -1.27
C ALA A 112 -3.64 7.36 0.11
N PHE A 113 -3.55 8.33 1.03
CA PHE A 113 -3.11 8.12 2.39
C PHE A 113 -3.95 7.08 3.14
N PHE A 114 -5.28 7.22 3.16
CA PHE A 114 -6.16 6.28 3.84
C PHE A 114 -6.10 4.88 3.22
N SER A 115 -5.99 4.82 1.89
CA SER A 115 -5.94 3.54 1.17
C SER A 115 -4.68 2.76 1.50
N ILE A 116 -3.53 3.43 1.46
CA ILE A 116 -2.23 2.82 1.81
C ILE A 116 -2.22 2.44 3.29
N THR A 117 -2.63 3.35 4.17
CA THR A 117 -2.61 3.12 5.62
C THR A 117 -3.50 1.95 6.02
N THR A 118 -4.70 1.84 5.44
CA THR A 118 -5.61 0.72 5.74
C THR A 118 -5.00 -0.62 5.35
N TYR A 119 -4.37 -0.70 4.17
CA TYR A 119 -3.66 -1.91 3.77
C TYR A 119 -2.52 -2.25 4.74
N THR A 120 -1.70 -1.27 5.12
CA THR A 120 -0.59 -1.45 6.06
C THR A 120 -1.08 -1.92 7.44
N LEU A 121 -2.21 -1.39 7.92
CA LEU A 121 -2.81 -1.83 9.18
C LEU A 121 -3.34 -3.26 9.12
N LEU A 122 -4.03 -3.64 8.03
CA LEU A 122 -4.52 -5.01 7.84
C LEU A 122 -3.36 -6.00 7.76
N LEU A 123 -2.31 -5.63 7.04
CA LEU A 123 -1.09 -6.43 6.93
C LEU A 123 -0.44 -6.62 8.31
N GLY A 124 -0.29 -5.54 9.07
CA GLY A 124 0.24 -5.57 10.45
C GLY A 124 -0.60 -6.44 11.39
N LEU A 125 -1.92 -6.42 11.26
CA LEU A 125 -2.82 -7.27 12.05
C LEU A 125 -2.64 -8.76 11.72
N ILE A 126 -2.47 -9.12 10.44
CA ILE A 126 -2.19 -10.51 10.05
C ILE A 126 -0.83 -10.96 10.58
N PHE A 127 0.18 -10.10 10.49
CA PHE A 127 1.49 -10.38 11.09
C PHE A 127 1.40 -10.62 12.59
N PHE A 128 0.64 -9.79 13.29
CA PHE A 128 0.39 -9.92 14.72
C PHE A 128 -0.29 -11.24 15.07
N THR A 129 -1.36 -11.59 14.37
CA THR A 129 -2.09 -12.85 14.60
C THR A 129 -1.22 -14.07 14.29
N TYR A 130 -0.43 -14.03 13.21
CA TYR A 130 0.52 -15.09 12.88
C TYR A 130 1.59 -15.27 13.96
N HIS A 131 2.17 -14.18 14.46
CA HIS A 131 3.12 -14.21 15.57
C HIS A 131 2.53 -14.89 16.81
N LEU A 132 1.31 -14.49 17.22
CA LEU A 132 0.63 -15.07 18.38
C LEU A 132 0.35 -16.56 18.22
N MET A 133 -0.02 -17.01 17.03
CA MET A 133 -0.40 -18.40 16.77
C MET A 133 0.82 -19.32 16.60
N SER A 134 1.89 -18.83 15.96
CA SER A 134 3.06 -19.65 15.61
C SER A 134 4.19 -19.56 16.62
N GLY A 135 4.22 -18.53 17.49
CA GLY A 135 5.31 -18.26 18.41
C GLY A 135 6.62 -17.82 17.74
N VAL A 136 6.64 -17.68 16.41
CA VAL A 136 7.82 -17.25 15.64
C VAL A 136 8.10 -15.79 15.93
N SER A 137 9.35 -15.42 16.17
CA SER A 137 9.70 -14.03 16.48
C SER A 137 9.35 -13.07 15.34
N TYR A 138 8.96 -11.83 15.67
CA TYR A 138 8.71 -10.79 14.67
C TYR A 138 9.89 -10.57 13.71
N TYR A 139 11.13 -10.70 14.19
CA TYR A 139 12.32 -10.56 13.37
C TYR A 139 12.39 -11.63 12.27
N GLN A 140 12.18 -12.90 12.62
CA GLN A 140 12.13 -14.00 11.65
C GLN A 140 10.95 -13.85 10.69
N ILE A 141 9.81 -13.40 11.20
CA ILE A 141 8.63 -13.06 10.40
C ILE A 141 9.03 -11.99 9.36
N PHE A 142 9.55 -10.82 9.74
CA PHE A 142 9.88 -9.76 8.78
C PHE A 142 11.03 -10.10 7.81
N PHE A 143 12.03 -10.87 8.24
CA PHE A 143 13.16 -11.26 7.37
C PHE A 143 12.79 -12.34 6.34
N GLU A 144 11.94 -13.29 6.71
CA GLU A 144 11.53 -14.40 5.84
C GLU A 144 10.25 -14.10 5.04
N LEU A 145 9.41 -13.13 5.47
CA LEU A 145 8.09 -12.88 4.85
C LEU A 145 8.03 -12.03 3.59
N LYS A 146 9.13 -11.44 3.11
CA LYS A 146 9.13 -10.84 1.75
C LYS A 146 8.57 -11.85 0.71
N ASN A 147 8.73 -13.15 1.00
CA ASN A 147 8.39 -14.27 0.16
C ASN A 147 7.19 -15.12 0.62
N MET A 148 6.35 -14.69 1.57
CA MET A 148 5.15 -15.47 1.96
C MET A 148 3.89 -14.98 1.22
N PRO A 149 3.49 -15.62 0.11
CA PRO A 149 2.34 -15.21 -0.68
C PRO A 149 1.01 -15.31 0.09
N LEU A 150 0.91 -16.25 1.04
CA LEU A 150 -0.32 -16.49 1.79
C LEU A 150 -0.72 -15.29 2.66
N ILE A 151 0.22 -14.62 3.32
CA ILE A 151 -0.10 -13.48 4.20
C ILE A 151 -0.55 -12.27 3.38
N LYS A 152 0.09 -12.01 2.23
CA LYS A 152 -0.38 -11.00 1.27
C LYS A 152 -1.80 -11.33 0.79
N LEU A 153 -2.07 -12.59 0.46
CA LEU A 153 -3.38 -13.04 -0.01
C LEU A 153 -4.48 -12.91 1.05
N PHE A 154 -4.22 -13.29 2.31
CA PHE A 154 -5.17 -13.07 3.41
C PHE A 154 -5.44 -11.57 3.64
N THR A 155 -4.40 -10.73 3.53
CA THR A 155 -4.55 -9.27 3.66
C THR A 155 -5.47 -8.72 2.58
N LEU A 156 -5.27 -9.17 1.33
CA LEU A 156 -6.12 -8.80 0.20
C LEU A 156 -7.56 -9.25 0.42
N ILE A 157 -7.79 -10.49 0.87
CA ILE A 157 -9.14 -10.99 1.17
C ILE A 157 -9.83 -10.10 2.21
N LEU A 158 -9.15 -9.76 3.31
CA LEU A 158 -9.69 -8.86 4.34
C LEU A 158 -10.01 -7.48 3.76
N MET A 159 -9.12 -6.93 2.93
CA MET A 159 -9.35 -5.64 2.30
C MET A 159 -10.57 -5.67 1.37
N TRP A 160 -10.72 -6.70 0.54
CA TRP A 160 -11.89 -6.88 -0.33
C TRP A 160 -13.19 -7.12 0.45
N LEU A 161 -13.14 -7.83 1.57
CA LEU A 161 -14.29 -7.95 2.48
C LEU A 161 -14.66 -6.57 3.03
N LEU A 162 -13.68 -5.76 3.42
CA LEU A 162 -13.91 -4.41 3.94
C LEU A 162 -14.52 -3.51 2.86
N ILE A 163 -13.99 -3.54 1.63
CA ILE A 163 -14.59 -2.89 0.44
C ILE A 163 -16.05 -3.34 0.24
N GLY A 164 -16.32 -4.64 0.30
CA GLY A 164 -17.65 -5.21 0.13
C GLY A 164 -18.64 -4.76 1.21
N THR A 165 -18.21 -4.74 2.47
CA THR A 165 -19.04 -4.24 3.58
C THR A 165 -19.33 -2.74 3.45
N MET A 166 -18.34 -1.94 3.06
CA MET A 166 -18.54 -0.50 2.81
C MET A 166 -19.51 -0.26 1.67
N ALA A 167 -19.38 -0.99 0.57
CA ALA A 167 -20.30 -0.91 -0.56
C ALA A 167 -21.73 -1.32 -0.17
N LYS A 168 -21.89 -2.40 0.59
CA LYS A 168 -23.21 -2.89 1.06
C LYS A 168 -23.91 -1.92 1.98
N TYR A 169 -23.18 -1.37 2.96
CA TYR A 169 -23.74 -0.46 3.97
C TYR A 169 -23.66 1.02 3.58
N ARG A 170 -23.21 1.34 2.36
CA ARG A 170 -22.94 2.71 1.87
C ARG A 170 -22.12 3.54 2.87
N ARG A 171 -21.17 2.92 3.55
CA ARG A 171 -20.31 3.60 4.53
C ARG A 171 -19.18 4.29 3.79
N GLY A 172 -19.04 5.59 3.98
CA GLY A 172 -18.01 6.39 3.33
C GLY A 172 -18.31 7.88 3.46
N PHE A 173 -17.31 8.69 3.14
CA PHE A 173 -17.40 10.14 3.12
C PHE A 173 -18.04 10.60 1.80
N THR A 174 -18.86 11.64 1.85
CA THR A 174 -19.49 12.22 0.65
C THR A 174 -18.79 13.52 0.35
N PHE A 175 -18.18 13.62 -0.83
CA PHE A 175 -17.61 14.88 -1.26
C PHE A 175 -18.66 15.80 -1.86
N LEU A 176 -18.71 17.03 -1.35
CA LEU A 176 -19.23 18.16 -2.11
C LEU A 176 -18.14 18.53 -3.13
N SER A 177 -18.43 18.31 -4.41
CA SER A 177 -17.54 18.74 -5.49
C SER A 177 -17.31 20.24 -5.39
N GLU A 178 -16.06 20.69 -5.54
CA GLU A 178 -15.69 22.09 -5.75
C GLU A 178 -16.43 22.62 -7.00
N GLN A 179 -17.67 23.07 -6.81
CA GLN A 179 -18.44 23.73 -7.86
C GLN A 179 -19.10 25.02 -7.39
N ARG A 180 -18.80 25.52 -6.19
CA ARG A 180 -19.23 26.86 -5.77
C ARG A 180 -18.10 27.60 -5.08
N GLY A 181 -17.72 28.73 -5.68
CA GLY A 181 -16.58 29.52 -5.26
C GLY A 181 -16.68 30.02 -3.82
N SER A 182 -15.90 29.44 -2.93
CA SER A 182 -15.55 30.05 -1.65
C SER A 182 -14.22 30.77 -1.81
N LYS A 183 -14.26 32.10 -1.90
CA LYS A 183 -13.09 32.99 -2.04
C LYS A 183 -12.42 33.34 -0.71
N LYS A 184 -12.54 32.52 0.34
CA LYS A 184 -12.03 32.87 1.68
C LYS A 184 -11.51 31.67 2.45
N SER A 185 -10.23 31.29 2.30
CA SER A 185 -9.57 30.46 3.34
C SER A 185 -8.04 30.40 3.34
N GLY A 186 -7.31 31.50 3.05
CA GLY A 186 -5.84 31.45 3.03
C GLY A 186 -5.16 31.16 4.40
N LYS A 187 -5.90 31.17 5.51
CA LYS A 187 -5.37 30.94 6.87
C LYS A 187 -5.63 29.53 7.40
N LEU A 188 -6.70 28.86 6.96
CA LEU A 188 -7.01 27.49 7.34
C LEU A 188 -6.21 26.50 6.48
N GLU A 189 -6.07 26.82 5.20
CA GLU A 189 -5.30 26.05 4.21
C GLU A 189 -3.84 25.84 4.67
N ASN A 190 -3.20 26.85 5.25
CA ASN A 190 -1.83 26.73 5.79
C ASN A 190 -1.72 25.83 7.03
N LYS A 191 -2.71 25.85 7.93
CA LYS A 191 -2.72 24.98 9.13
C LYS A 191 -3.00 23.52 8.76
N PHE A 192 -3.92 23.31 7.83
CA PHE A 192 -4.24 21.99 7.28
C PHE A 192 -3.04 21.40 6.54
N THR A 193 -2.41 22.19 5.67
CA THR A 193 -1.19 21.82 4.95
C THR A 193 -0.08 21.39 5.90
N LEU A 194 0.15 22.16 6.97
CA LEU A 194 1.20 21.86 7.94
C LEU A 194 0.90 20.60 8.75
N ALA A 195 -0.34 20.43 9.22
CA ALA A 195 -0.77 19.21 9.90
C ALA A 195 -0.67 17.98 8.98
N PHE A 196 -0.99 18.15 7.70
CA PHE A 196 -0.89 17.09 6.70
C PHE A 196 0.56 16.71 6.43
N ILE A 197 1.45 17.68 6.22
CA ILE A 197 2.90 17.44 6.05
C ILE A 197 3.47 16.75 7.29
N LEU A 198 3.07 17.19 8.49
CA LEU A 198 3.49 16.56 9.74
C LEU A 198 2.98 15.11 9.82
N SER A 199 1.73 14.88 9.42
CA SER A 199 1.13 13.55 9.36
C SER A 199 1.91 12.65 8.39
N LEU A 200 2.31 13.18 7.24
CA LEU A 200 3.00 12.43 6.20
C LEU A 200 4.46 12.14 6.58
N LEU A 201 5.14 13.07 7.27
CA LEU A 201 6.43 12.86 7.90
C LEU A 201 6.37 11.76 8.96
N VAL A 202 5.35 11.81 9.82
CA VAL A 202 5.14 10.82 10.88
C VAL A 202 4.79 9.45 10.30
N PHE A 203 3.99 9.38 9.23
CA PHE A 203 3.73 8.16 8.47
C PHE A 203 5.00 7.60 7.85
N SER A 204 5.81 8.45 7.20
CA SER A 204 7.08 8.06 6.60
C SER A 204 8.04 7.50 7.66
N PHE A 205 8.13 8.16 8.82
CA PHE A 205 8.93 7.70 9.93
C PHE A 205 8.43 6.37 10.50
N ALA A 206 7.11 6.20 10.63
CA ALA A 206 6.50 4.97 11.11
C ALA A 206 6.68 3.80 10.11
N TYR A 207 6.55 4.06 8.81
CA TYR A 207 6.84 3.11 7.74
C TYR A 207 8.32 2.72 7.72
N TYR A 208 9.22 3.69 7.84
CA TYR A 208 10.66 3.44 7.94
C TYR A 208 11.03 2.65 9.21
N ALA A 209 10.41 2.96 10.36
CA ALA A 209 10.60 2.20 11.60
C ALA A 209 10.11 0.75 11.49
N LEU A 210 9.05 0.48 10.71
CA LEU A 210 8.63 -0.88 10.35
C LEU A 210 9.68 -1.57 9.47
N MET A 211 10.28 -0.85 8.51
CA MET A 211 11.33 -1.37 7.63
C MET A 211 12.64 -1.68 8.37
N ILE A 212 12.98 -0.96 9.45
CA ILE A 212 14.19 -1.21 10.27
C ILE A 212 13.98 -2.35 11.30
N GLN A 213 12.81 -3.01 11.34
CA GLN A 213 12.60 -4.25 12.10
C GLN A 213 12.84 -4.15 13.62
N ILE A 214 12.60 -2.99 14.24
CA ILE A 214 12.75 -2.84 15.69
C ILE A 214 11.47 -3.33 16.39
N ASN A 215 11.53 -4.51 17.02
CA ASN A 215 10.38 -5.20 17.67
C ASN A 215 9.52 -4.33 18.59
N ASN A 216 10.10 -3.38 19.32
CA ASN A 216 9.37 -2.53 20.25
C ASN A 216 8.62 -1.35 19.60
N LEU A 217 8.87 -1.07 18.32
CA LEU A 217 8.29 0.07 17.60
C LEU A 217 7.01 -0.28 16.83
N LEU A 218 6.66 -1.56 16.67
CA LEU A 218 5.48 -1.96 15.90
C LEU A 218 4.18 -1.42 16.50
N TRP A 219 4.03 -1.49 17.83
CA TRP A 219 2.88 -0.92 18.55
C TRP A 219 2.84 0.61 18.50
N ILE A 220 4.01 1.24 18.57
CA ILE A 220 4.15 2.68 18.46
C ILE A 220 3.76 3.12 17.03
N THR A 221 4.21 2.41 16.01
CA THR A 221 3.83 2.63 14.61
C THR A 221 2.33 2.45 14.40
N VAL A 222 1.73 1.35 14.87
CA VAL A 222 0.28 1.13 14.74
C VAL A 222 -0.50 2.22 15.48
N GLY A 223 -0.10 2.58 16.69
CA GLY A 223 -0.70 3.67 17.46
C GLY A 223 -0.57 5.02 16.76
N ILE A 224 0.59 5.30 16.16
CA ILE A 224 0.85 6.50 15.36
C ILE A 224 -0.06 6.52 14.13
N LEU A 225 -0.17 5.42 13.38
CA LEU A 225 -1.01 5.33 12.18
C LEU A 225 -2.50 5.52 12.52
N ILE A 226 -2.96 4.93 13.61
CA ILE A 226 -4.34 5.13 14.11
C ILE A 226 -4.54 6.59 14.53
N SER A 227 -3.60 7.17 15.29
CA SER A 227 -3.66 8.58 15.68
C SER A 227 -3.66 9.51 14.47
N LEU A 228 -2.93 9.14 13.41
CA LEU A 228 -2.87 9.89 12.16
C LEU A 228 -4.19 9.83 11.38
N ILE A 229 -4.79 8.63 11.31
CA ILE A 229 -6.12 8.43 10.77
C ILE A 229 -7.12 9.29 11.53
N VAL A 230 -7.11 9.25 12.86
CA VAL A 230 -8.03 10.03 13.69
C VAL A 230 -7.81 11.53 13.49
N LEU A 231 -6.56 11.99 13.42
CA LEU A 231 -6.23 13.40 13.20
C LEU A 231 -6.66 13.87 11.80
N LEU A 232 -6.44 13.07 10.76
CA LEU A 232 -6.89 13.37 9.40
C LEU A 232 -8.41 13.32 9.28
N LEU A 233 -9.09 12.39 9.96
CA LEU A 233 -10.56 12.35 10.03
C LEU A 233 -11.12 13.58 10.75
N PHE A 234 -10.47 14.02 11.83
CA PHE A 234 -10.87 15.21 12.58
C PHE A 234 -10.66 16.49 11.75
N LEU A 235 -9.50 16.62 11.10
CA LEU A 235 -9.21 17.72 10.19
C LEU A 235 -10.16 17.75 9.00
N TYR A 236 -10.49 16.58 8.46
CA TYR A 236 -11.46 16.42 7.37
C TYR A 236 -12.88 16.85 7.77
N ASN A 237 -13.38 16.38 8.93
CA ASN A 237 -14.69 16.80 9.42
C ASN A 237 -14.75 18.31 9.65
N LYS A 238 -13.65 18.89 10.16
CA LYS A 238 -13.57 20.34 10.37
C LYS A 238 -13.59 21.13 9.06
N GLU A 239 -12.90 20.66 8.02
CA GLU A 239 -12.92 21.29 6.69
C GLU A 239 -14.33 21.19 6.07
N MET A 240 -15.05 20.09 6.28
CA MET A 240 -16.43 19.89 5.81
C MET A 240 -17.50 20.65 6.61
N GLU A 241 -17.20 21.07 7.85
CA GLU A 241 -18.12 21.88 8.68
C GLU A 241 -17.96 23.39 8.45
N GLU A 242 -16.80 23.84 7.95
CA GLU A 242 -16.51 25.26 7.70
C GLU A 242 -16.96 25.75 6.29
N ASP A 243 -17.32 24.84 5.38
CA ASP A 243 -17.95 25.11 4.07
C ASP A 243 -19.47 24.84 4.06
#